data_AF-A0A3D5ULH4-F1
#
_entry.id   AF-A0A3D5ULH4-F1
#
_cell.length_a   1.000
_cell.length_b   1.000
_cell.length_c   1.000
_cell.angle_alpha   90.00
_cell.angle_beta   90.00
_cell.angle_gamma   90.00
#
_symmetry.space_group_name_H-M   'P 1'
#
loop_
_entity.id
_entity.type
_entity.pdbx_description
1 polymer ?
#
loop_
_entity_poly.entity_id
_entity_poly.type
_entity_poly.pdbx_seq_one_letter_code
_entity_poly.pdbx_strand_id
1 'polypeptide(L)'
;IGFFFIATGMFAYLKRYFKESSKNYKEVFRYFATFKRLFFSGLFYIVGLFCHNFIYWFSPLRIVVEDSYISAPAYDMATFLAMLTNISTMVIYIVLVETKFHDRYQIYSESIVRATFKDIEKAKNDMFRLLTQQISYLVQVQAIITSILFLLAVIFLPSFGFSGIIMEVYPALAAGYFVLFVMYANLIFLYYFNDMTGAFFTSAFFLIGVILSTLVLRETSMRFYGAGVFIGAFIGWTISFFRLRYLERHFDGYIFRQGKILEETSEEMPSPISYAKEESL
;
A
#
# COMPACT_ATOMS: atom_id res chain seq x y z
N ILE A 1 -13.35 -17.99 13.86
CA ILE A 1 -13.62 -17.24 15.11
C ILE A 1 -13.06 -15.82 15.05
N GLY A 2 -11.75 -15.61 14.82
CA GLY A 2 -11.14 -14.27 14.72
C GLY A 2 -11.76 -13.34 13.65
N PHE A 3 -11.91 -13.83 12.41
CA PHE A 3 -12.56 -13.06 11.34
C PHE A 3 -14.00 -12.65 11.67
N PHE A 4 -14.74 -13.53 12.34
CA PHE A 4 -16.12 -13.25 12.75
C PHE A 4 -16.18 -12.14 13.82
N PHE A 5 -15.26 -12.18 14.78
CA PHE A 5 -15.12 -11.11 15.78
C PHE A 5 -14.76 -9.77 15.17
N ILE A 6 -13.79 -9.74 14.25
CA ILE A 6 -13.38 -8.50 13.55
C ILE A 6 -14.54 -7.96 12.71
N ALA A 7 -15.23 -8.82 11.95
CA ALA A 7 -16.38 -8.41 11.13
C ALA A 7 -17.52 -7.85 11.98
N THR A 8 -17.84 -8.51 13.10
CA THR A 8 -18.88 -8.06 14.02
C THR A 8 -18.49 -6.74 14.69
N GLY A 9 -17.24 -6.59 15.09
CA GLY A 9 -16.70 -5.34 15.67
C GLY A 9 -16.73 -4.18 14.69
N MET A 10 -16.29 -4.38 13.45
CA MET A 10 -16.38 -3.38 12.38
C MET A 10 -17.83 -2.99 12.11
N PHE A 11 -18.73 -3.97 12.02
CA PHE A 11 -20.15 -3.70 11.77
C PHE A 11 -20.80 -2.90 12.91
N ALA A 12 -20.49 -3.25 14.16
CA ALA A 12 -20.95 -2.51 15.33
C ALA A 12 -20.41 -1.07 15.36
N TYR A 13 -19.14 -0.87 15.01
CA TYR A 13 -18.53 0.45 14.89
C TYR A 13 -19.19 1.28 13.78
N LEU A 14 -19.39 0.68 12.60
CA LEU A 14 -20.04 1.34 11.45
C LEU A 14 -21.45 1.82 11.80
N LYS A 15 -22.25 0.96 12.46
CA LYS A 15 -23.61 1.29 12.90
C LYS A 15 -23.64 2.37 13.98
N ARG A 16 -22.60 2.46 14.81
CA ARG A 16 -22.46 3.51 15.83
C ARG A 16 -22.05 4.86 15.23
N TYR A 17 -21.17 4.85 14.22
CA TYR A 17 -20.70 6.05 13.54
C TYR A 17 -21.78 6.65 12.63
N PHE A 18 -22.44 5.83 11.82
CA PHE A 18 -23.54 6.24 10.96
C PHE A 18 -24.88 5.94 11.61
N LYS A 19 -25.35 6.84 12.48
CA LYS A 19 -26.62 6.71 13.22
C LYS A 19 -27.86 6.83 12.33
N GLU A 20 -27.76 7.53 11.21
CA GLU A 20 -28.86 7.72 10.27
C GLU A 20 -28.64 6.91 8.99
N SER A 21 -29.66 6.14 8.60
CA SER A 21 -29.67 5.40 7.34
C SER A 21 -30.55 6.14 6.35
N SER A 22 -29.93 6.74 5.33
CA SER A 22 -30.61 7.41 4.21
C SER A 22 -31.51 6.48 3.38
N LYS A 23 -31.42 5.15 3.57
CA LYS A 23 -32.14 4.08 2.83
C LYS A 23 -31.99 4.12 1.29
N ASN A 24 -31.27 5.09 0.74
CA ASN A 24 -30.96 5.23 -0.68
C ASN A 24 -29.65 4.50 -1.06
N TYR A 25 -29.71 3.17 -1.10
CA TYR A 25 -28.55 2.33 -1.49
C TYR A 25 -28.02 2.61 -2.90
N LYS A 26 -28.84 3.21 -3.78
CA LYS A 26 -28.44 3.57 -5.15
C LYS A 26 -27.34 4.64 -5.20
N GLU A 27 -27.25 5.51 -4.20
CA GLU A 27 -26.20 6.54 -4.16
C GLU A 27 -24.82 5.92 -3.93
N VAL A 28 -24.72 4.83 -3.18
CA VAL A 28 -23.45 4.11 -2.97
C VAL A 28 -22.90 3.58 -4.29
N PHE A 29 -23.76 3.02 -5.16
CA PHE A 29 -23.35 2.59 -6.51
C PHE A 29 -22.92 3.77 -7.40
N ARG A 30 -23.52 4.95 -7.21
CA ARG A 30 -23.08 6.18 -7.88
C ARG A 30 -21.67 6.59 -7.41
N TYR A 31 -21.35 6.46 -6.13
CA TYR A 31 -19.99 6.69 -5.62
C TYR A 31 -18.96 5.71 -6.20
N PHE A 32 -19.29 4.42 -6.31
CA PHE A 32 -18.43 3.47 -7.03
C PHE A 32 -18.23 3.85 -8.49
N ALA A 33 -19.25 4.41 -9.15
CA ALA A 33 -19.16 4.89 -10.52
C ALA A 33 -18.34 6.18 -10.67
N THR A 34 -18.33 7.05 -9.65
CA THR A 34 -17.51 8.26 -9.62
C THR A 34 -16.04 7.93 -9.33
N PHE A 35 -15.77 7.04 -8.37
CA PHE A 35 -14.43 6.66 -7.92
C PHE A 35 -13.98 5.29 -8.47
N LYS A 36 -14.33 4.98 -9.71
CA LYS A 36 -14.00 3.68 -10.35
C LYS A 36 -12.52 3.34 -10.25
N ARG A 37 -11.64 4.32 -10.50
CA ARG A 37 -10.19 4.11 -10.49
C ARG A 37 -9.67 3.68 -9.12
N LEU A 38 -10.17 4.29 -8.04
CA LEU A 38 -9.82 3.94 -6.66
C LEU A 38 -10.31 2.55 -6.28
N PHE A 39 -11.55 2.21 -6.66
CA PHE A 39 -12.10 0.89 -6.40
C PHE A 39 -11.30 -0.20 -7.12
N PHE A 40 -11.08 -0.04 -8.43
CA PHE A 40 -10.33 -1.02 -9.21
C PHE A 40 -8.87 -1.09 -8.81
N SER A 41 -8.23 0.01 -8.39
CA SER A 41 -6.85 -0.05 -7.92
C SER A 41 -6.70 -0.86 -6.64
N GLY A 42 -7.62 -0.69 -5.68
CA GLY A 42 -7.69 -1.52 -4.48
C GLY A 42 -7.99 -2.98 -4.82
N LEU A 43 -8.96 -3.24 -5.70
CA LEU A 43 -9.31 -4.59 -6.13
C LEU A 43 -8.12 -5.30 -6.79
N PHE A 44 -7.43 -4.66 -7.74
CA PHE A 44 -6.28 -5.23 -8.43
C PHE A 44 -5.11 -5.49 -7.50
N TYR A 45 -4.88 -4.63 -6.50
CA TYR A 45 -3.87 -4.88 -5.48
C TYR A 45 -4.21 -6.15 -4.67
N ILE A 46 -5.43 -6.27 -4.15
CA ILE A 46 -5.84 -7.44 -3.36
C ILE A 46 -5.84 -8.72 -4.19
N VAL A 47 -6.35 -8.67 -5.42
CA VAL A 47 -6.29 -9.82 -6.34
C VAL A 47 -4.84 -10.16 -6.64
N GLY A 48 -3.98 -9.18 -6.93
CA GLY A 48 -2.56 -9.42 -7.22
C GLY A 48 -1.81 -10.05 -6.04
N LEU A 49 -2.16 -9.66 -4.81
CA LEU A 49 -1.60 -10.21 -3.57
C LEU A 49 -1.84 -11.72 -3.42
N PHE A 50 -2.99 -12.23 -3.88
CA PHE A 50 -3.41 -13.62 -3.68
C PHE A 50 -3.48 -14.46 -4.96
N CYS A 51 -3.47 -13.86 -6.15
CA CYS A 51 -3.67 -14.55 -7.43
C CYS A 51 -2.65 -15.67 -7.67
N HIS A 52 -1.41 -15.49 -7.22
CA HIS A 52 -0.36 -16.51 -7.36
C HIS A 52 -0.69 -17.79 -6.58
N ASN A 53 -1.30 -17.70 -5.38
CA ASN A 53 -1.75 -18.87 -4.62
C ASN A 53 -2.79 -19.65 -5.41
N PHE A 54 -3.80 -18.96 -5.94
CA PHE A 54 -4.84 -19.59 -6.77
C PHE A 54 -4.23 -20.29 -8.00
N ILE A 55 -3.21 -19.69 -8.65
CA ILE A 55 -2.52 -20.33 -9.78
C ILE A 55 -1.82 -21.63 -9.35
N TYR A 56 -1.17 -21.64 -8.18
CA TYR A 56 -0.52 -22.84 -7.65
C TYR A 56 -1.49 -23.90 -7.13
N TRP A 57 -2.70 -23.54 -6.73
CA TRP A 57 -3.75 -24.51 -6.41
C TRP A 57 -4.14 -25.35 -7.65
N PHE A 58 -3.98 -24.82 -8.86
CA PHE A 58 -4.18 -25.58 -10.10
C PHE A 58 -2.93 -26.31 -10.60
N SER A 59 -1.81 -26.27 -9.85
CA SER A 59 -0.53 -26.88 -10.20
C SER A 59 -0.39 -28.32 -9.65
N PRO A 60 0.65 -29.09 -10.01
CA PRO A 60 0.84 -30.44 -9.47
C PRO A 60 1.12 -30.48 -7.96
N LEU A 61 1.38 -29.33 -7.31
CA LEU A 61 1.46 -29.19 -5.85
C LEU A 61 0.10 -29.27 -5.15
N ARG A 62 -1.00 -29.42 -5.91
CA ARG A 62 -2.35 -29.45 -5.37
C ARG A 62 -2.59 -30.68 -4.51
N ILE A 63 -3.21 -30.46 -3.36
CA ILE A 63 -3.82 -31.48 -2.53
C ILE A 63 -5.32 -31.19 -2.53
N VAL A 64 -6.11 -32.19 -2.92
CA VAL A 64 -7.56 -32.15 -2.86
C VAL A 64 -7.96 -32.74 -1.51
N VAL A 65 -8.55 -31.91 -0.65
CA VAL A 65 -9.06 -32.32 0.66
C VAL A 65 -10.55 -32.62 0.51
N GLU A 66 -10.92 -33.88 0.76
CA GLU A 66 -12.30 -34.39 0.71
C GLU A 66 -13.12 -33.95 -0.52
N ASP A 67 -12.52 -34.06 -1.71
CA ASP A 67 -13.15 -33.79 -3.03
C ASP A 67 -13.79 -32.40 -3.23
N SER A 68 -13.61 -31.48 -2.27
CA SER A 68 -14.27 -30.17 -2.24
C SER A 68 -13.28 -29.00 -2.24
N TYR A 69 -12.13 -29.14 -1.57
CA TYR A 69 -11.17 -28.05 -1.41
C TYR A 69 -9.82 -28.38 -2.06
N ILE A 70 -9.43 -27.54 -3.03
CA ILE A 70 -8.10 -27.60 -3.65
C ILE A 70 -7.20 -26.59 -2.93
N SER A 71 -6.06 -27.06 -2.43
CA SER A 71 -5.05 -26.22 -1.77
C SER A 71 -3.65 -26.64 -2.19
N ALA A 72 -2.65 -25.79 -1.95
CA ALA A 72 -1.24 -26.15 -2.12
C ALA A 72 -0.49 -25.91 -0.80
N PRO A 73 -0.64 -26.79 0.21
CA PRO A 73 -0.27 -26.49 1.60
C PRO A 73 1.18 -26.05 1.79
N ALA A 74 2.12 -26.63 1.03
CA ALA A 74 3.53 -26.24 1.08
C ALA A 74 3.74 -24.80 0.60
N TYR A 75 3.09 -24.40 -0.50
CA TYR A 75 3.19 -23.05 -1.04
C TYR A 75 2.42 -22.05 -0.17
N ASP A 76 1.22 -22.40 0.27
CA ASP A 76 0.37 -21.56 1.13
C ASP A 76 1.07 -21.27 2.47
N MET A 77 1.76 -22.26 3.06
CA MET A 77 2.56 -22.09 4.26
C MET A 77 3.76 -21.15 4.03
N ALA A 78 4.50 -21.34 2.94
CA ALA A 78 5.63 -20.47 2.59
C ALA A 78 5.17 -19.01 2.38
N THR A 79 4.02 -18.82 1.72
CA THR A 79 3.39 -17.51 1.53
C THR A 79 2.99 -16.87 2.86
N PHE A 80 2.36 -17.64 3.76
CA PHE A 80 1.97 -17.15 5.08
C PHE A 80 3.20 -16.69 5.90
N LEU A 81 4.26 -17.49 5.93
CA LEU A 81 5.51 -17.13 6.59
C LEU A 81 6.13 -15.86 6.01
N ALA A 82 6.15 -15.74 4.68
CA ALA A 82 6.68 -14.56 4.00
C ALA A 82 5.86 -13.29 4.28
N MET A 83 4.52 -13.41 4.38
CA MET A 83 3.65 -12.31 4.80
C MET A 83 3.92 -11.90 6.25
N LEU A 84 4.09 -12.86 7.16
CA LEU A 84 4.38 -12.61 8.57
C LEU A 84 5.68 -11.82 8.75
N THR A 85 6.74 -12.22 8.04
CA THR A 85 8.04 -11.53 8.05
C THR A 85 7.93 -10.08 7.59
N ASN A 86 6.95 -9.75 6.74
CA ASN A 86 6.80 -8.43 6.17
C ASN A 86 5.68 -7.57 6.80
N ILE A 87 4.94 -8.09 7.77
CA ILE A 87 3.85 -7.36 8.43
C ILE A 87 4.33 -6.08 9.14
N SER A 88 5.57 -6.09 9.63
CA SER A 88 6.22 -4.94 10.27
C SER A 88 6.29 -3.72 9.35
N THR A 89 6.40 -3.93 8.03
CA THR A 89 6.46 -2.84 7.04
C THR A 89 5.24 -1.93 7.16
N MET A 90 4.05 -2.51 7.29
CA MET A 90 2.80 -1.76 7.36
C MET A 90 2.71 -0.94 8.65
N VAL A 91 3.12 -1.52 9.78
CA VAL A 91 3.13 -0.83 11.08
C VAL A 91 4.10 0.34 11.06
N ILE A 92 5.34 0.11 10.61
CA ILE A 92 6.36 1.16 10.48
C ILE A 92 5.86 2.26 9.56
N TYR A 93 5.27 1.89 8.41
CA TYR A 93 4.72 2.85 7.47
C TYR A 93 3.67 3.77 8.09
N ILE A 94 2.67 3.20 8.78
CA ILE A 94 1.60 3.98 9.42
C ILE A 94 2.18 4.99 10.40
N VAL A 95 3.10 4.56 11.27
CA VAL A 95 3.75 5.44 12.25
C VAL A 95 4.53 6.57 11.56
N LEU A 96 5.26 6.29 10.48
CA LEU A 96 6.01 7.32 9.75
C LEU A 96 5.10 8.34 9.05
N VAL A 97 3.99 7.87 8.48
CA VAL A 97 3.01 8.75 7.84
C VAL A 97 2.34 9.65 8.88
N GLU A 98 1.90 9.08 9.99
CA GLU A 98 1.21 9.80 11.06
C GLU A 98 2.12 10.82 11.74
N THR A 99 3.36 10.45 12.07
CA THR A 99 4.23 11.30 12.92
C THR A 99 5.04 12.36 12.16
N LYS A 100 5.28 12.19 10.86
CA LYS A 100 6.18 13.09 10.11
C LYS A 100 5.53 13.69 8.88
N PHE A 101 4.81 12.87 8.13
CA PHE A 101 4.26 13.31 6.84
C PHE A 101 3.00 14.14 7.00
N HIS A 102 2.12 13.79 7.95
CA HIS A 102 0.89 14.54 8.23
C HIS A 102 1.18 16.03 8.53
N ASP A 103 2.09 16.31 9.47
CA ASP A 103 2.46 17.68 9.86
C ASP A 103 2.98 18.50 8.67
N ARG A 104 3.83 17.89 7.83
CA ARG A 104 4.44 18.57 6.69
C ARG A 104 3.45 18.82 5.56
N TYR A 105 2.51 17.90 5.35
CA TYR A 105 1.42 18.13 4.42
C TYR A 105 0.47 19.23 4.91
N GLN A 106 0.18 19.29 6.21
CA GLN A 106 -0.66 20.35 6.76
C GLN A 106 -0.03 21.73 6.51
N ILE A 107 1.27 21.89 6.80
CA ILE A 107 2.02 23.13 6.53
C ILE A 107 1.94 23.49 5.04
N TYR A 108 2.10 22.51 4.15
CA TYR A 108 1.96 22.74 2.71
C TYR A 108 0.54 23.18 2.34
N SER A 109 -0.49 22.50 2.84
CA SER A 109 -1.90 22.83 2.59
C SER A 109 -2.26 24.24 3.07
N GLU A 110 -1.74 24.67 4.22
CA GLU A 110 -1.94 26.03 4.74
C GLU A 110 -1.19 27.07 3.89
N SER A 111 0.02 26.74 3.42
CA SER A 111 0.82 27.62 2.55
C SER A 111 0.14 27.92 1.22
N ILE A 112 -0.61 26.95 0.64
CA ILE A 112 -1.36 27.16 -0.60
C ILE A 112 -2.38 28.30 -0.47
N VAL A 113 -2.97 28.47 0.71
CA VAL A 113 -4.04 29.46 0.93
C VAL A 113 -3.45 30.85 1.24
N ARG A 114 -2.29 30.93 1.89
CA ARG A 114 -1.82 32.18 2.55
C ARG A 114 -0.41 32.64 2.19
N ALA A 115 0.38 31.84 1.47
CA ALA A 115 1.81 32.12 1.28
C ALA A 115 2.16 32.56 -0.15
N THR A 116 3.34 33.18 -0.28
CA THR A 116 3.91 33.56 -1.57
C THR A 116 4.23 32.32 -2.41
N PHE A 117 4.22 32.43 -3.74
CA PHE A 117 4.59 31.34 -4.65
C PHE A 117 5.94 30.67 -4.28
N LYS A 118 6.95 31.47 -3.88
CA LYS A 118 8.26 30.97 -3.44
C LYS A 118 8.18 30.09 -2.18
N ASP A 119 7.29 30.42 -1.26
CA ASP A 119 7.11 29.68 -0.01
C ASP A 119 6.33 28.38 -0.26
N ILE A 120 5.33 28.41 -1.14
CA ILE A 120 4.60 27.22 -1.60
C ILE A 120 5.55 26.23 -2.28
N GLU A 121 6.42 26.72 -3.18
CA GLU A 121 7.39 25.88 -3.87
C GLU A 121 8.41 25.26 -2.90
N LYS A 122 8.86 26.03 -1.91
CA LYS A 122 9.74 25.53 -0.85
C LYS A 122 9.05 24.46 0.00
N ALA A 123 7.82 24.71 0.45
CA ALA A 123 7.03 23.76 1.24
C ALA A 123 6.76 22.45 0.46
N LYS A 124 6.48 22.55 -0.85
CA LYS A 124 6.35 21.40 -1.76
C LYS A 124 7.64 20.58 -1.80
N ASN A 125 8.77 21.22 -2.09
CA ASN A 125 10.06 20.52 -2.21
C ASN A 125 10.46 19.86 -0.89
N ASP A 126 10.19 20.52 0.24
CA ASP A 126 10.42 19.96 1.58
C ASP A 126 9.56 18.73 1.85
N MET A 127 8.28 18.74 1.44
CA MET A 127 7.37 17.60 1.56
C MET A 127 7.82 16.40 0.72
N PHE A 128 8.18 16.60 -0.56
CA PHE A 128 8.65 15.50 -1.42
C PHE A 128 10.01 14.95 -0.97
N ARG A 129 10.90 15.81 -0.48
CA ARG A 129 12.16 15.39 0.14
C ARG A 129 11.90 14.53 1.38
N LEU A 130 10.97 14.94 2.24
CA LEU A 130 10.57 14.15 3.40
C LEU A 130 10.00 12.79 2.98
N LEU A 131 9.10 12.78 1.99
CA LEU A 131 8.51 11.54 1.47
C LEU A 131 9.58 10.56 0.99
N THR A 132 10.55 11.04 0.22
CA THR A 132 11.68 10.23 -0.24
C THR A 132 12.49 9.70 0.94
N GLN A 133 12.77 10.54 1.94
CA GLN A 133 13.45 10.12 3.17
C GLN A 133 12.66 9.07 3.95
N GLN A 134 11.33 9.17 4.05
CA GLN A 134 10.48 8.18 4.72
C GLN A 134 10.52 6.84 3.99
N ILE A 135 10.41 6.83 2.66
CA ILE A 135 10.48 5.59 1.88
C ILE A 135 11.86 4.93 2.04
N SER A 136 12.94 5.72 1.94
CA SER A 136 14.30 5.19 2.14
C SER A 136 14.50 4.64 3.55
N TYR A 137 14.03 5.34 4.57
CA TYR A 137 14.09 4.88 5.96
C TYR A 137 13.29 3.58 6.16
N LEU A 138 12.06 3.51 5.63
CA LEU A 138 11.23 2.32 5.67
C LEU A 138 11.95 1.12 5.03
N VAL A 139 12.53 1.30 3.84
CA VAL A 139 13.27 0.24 3.14
C VAL A 139 14.46 -0.24 3.97
N GLN A 140 15.22 0.68 4.57
CA GLN A 140 16.39 0.34 5.39
C GLN A 140 16.00 -0.44 6.66
N VAL A 141 15.04 0.08 7.43
CA VAL A 141 14.60 -0.57 8.68
C VAL A 141 13.95 -1.91 8.39
N GLN A 142 13.08 -1.97 7.37
CA GLN A 142 12.43 -3.20 7.00
C GLN A 142 13.45 -4.23 6.51
N ALA A 143 14.46 -3.83 5.72
CA ALA A 143 15.51 -4.76 5.27
C ALA A 143 16.28 -5.39 6.45
N ILE A 144 16.56 -4.62 7.51
CA ILE A 144 17.19 -5.14 8.73
C ILE A 144 16.28 -6.16 9.41
N ILE A 145 15.00 -5.80 9.62
CA ILE A 145 14.03 -6.69 10.28
C ILE A 145 13.81 -7.97 9.47
N THR A 146 13.58 -7.86 8.16
CA THR A 146 13.37 -9.02 7.30
C THR A 146 14.61 -9.89 7.24
N SER A 147 15.81 -9.32 7.25
CA SER A 147 17.06 -10.10 7.26
C SER A 147 17.21 -10.90 8.54
N ILE A 148 16.92 -10.30 9.70
CA ILE A 148 16.95 -10.99 11.00
C ILE A 148 15.91 -12.11 11.02
N LEU A 149 14.65 -11.81 10.67
CA LEU A 149 13.57 -12.79 10.65
C LEU A 149 13.81 -13.90 9.63
N PHE A 150 14.41 -13.57 8.48
CA PHE A 150 14.80 -14.56 7.47
C PHE A 150 15.87 -15.51 8.00
N LEU A 151 16.92 -15.00 8.64
CA LEU A 151 17.98 -15.84 9.24
C LEU A 151 17.42 -16.74 10.35
N LEU A 152 16.60 -16.17 11.24
CA LEU A 152 15.91 -16.96 12.27
C LEU A 152 15.03 -18.03 11.62
N ALA A 153 14.28 -17.67 10.58
CA ALA A 153 13.42 -18.61 9.89
C ALA A 153 14.23 -19.78 9.31
N VAL A 154 15.35 -19.52 8.61
CA VAL A 154 16.19 -20.57 8.03
C VAL A 154 16.78 -21.51 9.07
N ILE A 155 17.13 -21.01 10.26
CA ILE A 155 17.72 -21.82 11.34
C ILE A 155 16.65 -22.64 12.07
N PHE A 156 15.51 -22.04 12.40
CA PHE A 156 14.52 -22.65 13.29
C PHE A 156 13.48 -23.48 12.54
N LEU A 157 13.06 -23.09 11.33
CA LEU A 157 11.98 -23.79 10.61
C LEU A 157 12.27 -25.29 10.36
N PRO A 158 13.48 -25.70 9.95
CA PRO A 158 13.80 -27.11 9.78
C PRO A 158 13.64 -27.92 11.08
N SER A 159 13.99 -27.33 12.22
CA SER A 159 13.84 -27.96 13.55
C SER A 159 12.38 -28.14 13.97
N PHE A 160 11.47 -27.33 13.45
CA PHE A 160 10.02 -27.48 13.64
C PHE A 160 9.35 -28.43 12.64
N GLY A 161 10.13 -29.08 11.76
CA GLY A 161 9.63 -30.01 10.74
C GLY A 161 9.22 -29.35 9.42
N PHE A 162 9.42 -28.03 9.26
CA PHE A 162 9.24 -27.36 7.98
C PHE A 162 10.47 -27.63 7.09
N SER A 163 10.34 -28.60 6.18
CA SER A 163 11.41 -29.01 5.27
C SER A 163 10.91 -29.20 3.83
N GLY A 164 11.83 -29.37 2.88
CA GLY A 164 11.52 -29.56 1.47
C GLY A 164 11.08 -28.28 0.76
N ILE A 165 10.00 -28.34 0.00
CA ILE A 165 9.53 -27.28 -0.92
C ILE A 165 9.31 -25.94 -0.20
N ILE A 166 8.85 -25.95 1.05
CA ILE A 166 8.60 -24.72 1.83
C ILE A 166 9.89 -23.88 1.94
N MET A 167 11.01 -24.52 2.26
CA MET A 167 12.31 -23.86 2.44
C MET A 167 12.95 -23.44 1.12
N GLU A 168 12.61 -24.10 0.01
CA GLU A 168 13.08 -23.68 -1.33
C GLU A 168 12.35 -22.45 -1.84
N VAL A 169 11.04 -22.34 -1.58
CA VAL A 169 10.19 -21.26 -2.11
C VAL A 169 10.19 -20.02 -1.20
N TYR A 170 10.32 -20.22 0.12
CA TYR A 170 10.25 -19.16 1.13
C TYR A 170 11.16 -17.95 0.86
N PRO A 171 12.46 -18.10 0.50
CA PRO A 171 13.34 -16.94 0.28
C PRO A 171 12.85 -16.03 -0.86
N ALA A 172 12.41 -16.64 -1.97
CA ALA A 172 11.90 -15.88 -3.12
C ALA A 172 10.59 -15.15 -2.78
N LEU A 173 9.69 -15.81 -2.02
CA LEU A 173 8.47 -15.17 -1.52
C LEU A 173 8.78 -14.05 -0.53
N ALA A 174 9.68 -14.26 0.43
CA ALA A 174 10.04 -13.24 1.43
C ALA A 174 10.57 -11.97 0.75
N ALA A 175 11.43 -12.11 -0.26
CA ALA A 175 11.90 -10.99 -1.08
C ALA A 175 10.78 -10.37 -1.92
N GLY A 176 9.88 -11.18 -2.49
CA GLY A 176 8.73 -10.69 -3.25
C GLY A 176 7.78 -9.86 -2.41
N TYR A 177 7.43 -10.34 -1.21
CA TYR A 177 6.60 -9.61 -0.26
C TYR A 177 7.28 -8.33 0.22
N PHE A 178 8.59 -8.34 0.46
CA PHE A 178 9.34 -7.13 0.81
C PHE A 178 9.13 -6.01 -0.23
N VAL A 179 9.36 -6.30 -1.51
CA VAL A 179 9.14 -5.32 -2.60
C VAL A 179 7.66 -4.94 -2.72
N LEU A 180 6.75 -5.89 -2.54
CA LEU A 180 5.30 -5.65 -2.59
C LEU A 180 4.85 -4.65 -1.52
N PHE A 181 5.32 -4.78 -0.29
CA PHE A 181 4.94 -3.84 0.78
C PHE A 181 5.54 -2.45 0.57
N VAL A 182 6.76 -2.36 0.00
CA VAL A 182 7.34 -1.06 -0.40
C VAL A 182 6.54 -0.43 -1.54
N MET A 183 6.11 -1.22 -2.54
CA MET A 183 5.18 -0.76 -3.58
C MET A 183 3.86 -0.27 -2.97
N TYR A 184 3.33 -0.98 -1.98
CA TYR A 184 2.08 -0.60 -1.31
C TYR A 184 2.21 0.74 -0.58
N ALA A 185 3.34 1.02 0.07
CA ALA A 185 3.63 2.34 0.64
C ALA A 185 3.57 3.46 -0.42
N ASN A 186 4.17 3.23 -1.61
CA ASN A 186 4.07 4.18 -2.72
C ASN A 186 2.62 4.37 -3.21
N LEU A 187 1.84 3.28 -3.23
CA LEU A 187 0.46 3.29 -3.65
C LEU A 187 -0.41 4.13 -2.70
N ILE A 188 -0.18 4.04 -1.39
CA ILE A 188 -0.85 4.90 -0.40
C ILE A 188 -0.47 6.37 -0.59
N PHE A 189 0.81 6.69 -0.90
CA PHE A 189 1.18 8.06 -1.22
C PHE A 189 0.48 8.59 -2.48
N LEU A 190 0.30 7.76 -3.51
CA LEU A 190 -0.48 8.14 -4.69
C LEU A 190 -1.95 8.43 -4.32
N TYR A 191 -2.55 7.67 -3.40
CA TYR A 191 -3.88 7.97 -2.88
C TYR A 191 -3.91 9.27 -2.09
N TYR A 192 -2.89 9.54 -1.28
CA TYR A 192 -2.80 10.77 -0.50
C TYR A 192 -2.77 12.02 -1.38
N PHE A 193 -2.04 11.97 -2.49
CA PHE A 193 -2.03 13.04 -3.49
C PHE A 193 -3.21 12.99 -4.48
N ASN A 194 -4.21 12.15 -4.23
CA ASN A 194 -5.37 11.97 -5.10
C ASN A 194 -5.00 11.64 -6.57
N ASP A 195 -3.89 10.95 -6.82
CA ASP A 195 -3.48 10.45 -8.14
C ASP A 195 -4.05 9.06 -8.42
N MET A 196 -5.37 9.02 -8.56
CA MET A 196 -6.15 7.80 -8.80
C MET A 196 -5.75 7.09 -10.10
N THR A 197 -5.21 7.84 -11.07
CA THR A 197 -4.78 7.28 -12.35
C THR A 197 -3.46 6.53 -12.20
N GLY A 198 -2.50 7.14 -11.49
CA GLY A 198 -1.23 6.49 -11.15
C GLY A 198 -1.45 5.20 -10.36
N ALA A 199 -2.26 5.26 -9.31
CA ALA A 199 -2.56 4.09 -8.48
C ALA A 199 -3.24 2.95 -9.26
N PHE A 200 -4.16 3.27 -10.17
CA PHE A 200 -4.81 2.30 -11.06
C PHE A 200 -3.80 1.59 -11.98
N PHE A 201 -2.93 2.34 -12.65
CA PHE A 201 -1.93 1.70 -13.53
C PHE A 201 -0.93 0.87 -12.73
N THR A 202 -0.40 1.38 -11.62
CA THR A 202 0.51 0.63 -10.74
C THR A 202 -0.07 -0.72 -10.34
N SER A 203 -1.30 -0.74 -9.83
CA SER A 203 -1.97 -1.97 -9.38
C SER A 203 -2.34 -2.90 -10.52
N ALA A 204 -2.76 -2.39 -11.68
CA ALA A 204 -3.05 -3.19 -12.87
C ALA A 204 -1.79 -3.87 -13.43
N PHE A 205 -0.69 -3.14 -13.59
CA PHE A 205 0.58 -3.71 -14.05
C PHE A 205 1.19 -4.67 -13.04
N PHE A 206 1.04 -4.40 -11.74
CA PHE A 206 1.38 -5.37 -10.69
C PHE A 206 0.60 -6.68 -10.87
N LEU A 207 -0.73 -6.61 -10.96
CA LEU A 207 -1.59 -7.79 -11.12
C LEU A 207 -1.23 -8.59 -12.38
N ILE A 208 -1.13 -7.92 -13.52
CA ILE A 208 -0.76 -8.55 -14.80
C ILE A 208 0.64 -9.16 -14.71
N GLY A 209 1.59 -8.42 -14.11
CA GLY A 209 2.95 -8.86 -13.88
C GLY A 209 3.00 -10.16 -13.07
N VAL A 210 2.28 -10.23 -11.95
CA VAL A 210 2.21 -11.44 -11.11
C VAL A 210 1.55 -12.60 -11.85
N ILE A 211 0.45 -12.37 -12.57
CA ILE A 211 -0.24 -13.44 -13.31
C ILE A 211 0.69 -14.01 -14.38
N LEU A 212 1.25 -13.16 -15.24
CA LEU A 212 2.10 -13.61 -16.35
C LEU A 212 3.38 -14.28 -15.85
N SER A 213 4.06 -13.69 -14.87
CA SER A 213 5.29 -14.26 -14.32
C SER A 213 5.03 -15.60 -13.64
N THR A 214 3.96 -15.70 -12.83
CA THR A 214 3.62 -16.95 -12.14
C THR A 214 3.21 -18.04 -13.11
N LEU A 215 2.47 -17.72 -14.18
CA LEU A 215 2.10 -18.70 -15.21
C LEU A 215 3.34 -19.25 -15.94
N VAL A 216 4.31 -18.41 -16.27
CA VAL A 216 5.56 -18.83 -16.91
C VAL A 216 6.42 -19.67 -15.95
N LEU A 217 6.54 -19.24 -14.69
CA LEU A 217 7.38 -19.89 -13.70
C LEU A 217 6.80 -21.20 -13.18
N ARG A 218 5.47 -21.39 -13.27
CA ARG A 218 4.80 -22.65 -12.95
C ARG A 218 5.35 -23.83 -13.76
N GLU A 219 5.69 -23.61 -15.02
CA GLU A 219 6.25 -24.63 -15.93
C GLU A 219 7.76 -24.87 -15.69
N THR A 220 8.38 -24.08 -14.80
CA THR A 220 9.80 -24.18 -14.43
C THR A 220 9.98 -24.99 -13.13
N SER A 221 11.20 -25.11 -12.64
CA SER A 221 11.52 -25.79 -11.39
C SER A 221 10.91 -25.11 -10.14
N MET A 222 10.60 -25.93 -9.14
CA MET A 222 9.93 -25.52 -7.89
C MET A 222 10.63 -24.38 -7.14
N ARG A 223 11.96 -24.24 -7.29
CA ARG A 223 12.76 -23.18 -6.67
C ARG A 223 12.35 -21.77 -7.08
N PHE A 224 11.81 -21.60 -8.29
CA PHE A 224 11.43 -20.28 -8.81
C PHE A 224 9.98 -19.91 -8.53
N TYR A 225 9.23 -20.74 -7.80
CA TYR A 225 7.79 -20.51 -7.64
C TYR A 225 7.47 -19.19 -6.92
N GLY A 226 8.33 -18.75 -6.00
CA GLY A 226 8.18 -17.45 -5.32
C GLY A 226 8.62 -16.23 -6.15
N ALA A 227 9.34 -16.43 -7.26
CA ALA A 227 9.88 -15.33 -8.05
C ALA A 227 8.80 -14.58 -8.85
N GLY A 228 7.65 -15.21 -9.10
CA GLY A 228 6.54 -14.58 -9.83
C GLY A 228 6.01 -13.33 -9.12
N VAL A 229 5.82 -13.44 -7.80
CA VAL A 229 5.41 -12.32 -6.94
C VAL A 229 6.47 -11.22 -6.94
N PHE A 230 7.75 -11.58 -6.84
CA PHE A 230 8.84 -10.62 -6.88
C PHE A 230 8.88 -9.82 -8.18
N ILE A 231 8.78 -10.48 -9.34
CA ILE A 231 8.79 -9.81 -10.65
C ILE A 231 7.59 -8.87 -10.77
N GLY A 232 6.39 -9.33 -10.43
CA GLY A 232 5.19 -8.49 -10.48
C GLY A 232 5.28 -7.29 -9.54
N ALA A 233 5.71 -7.51 -8.29
CA ALA A 233 5.91 -6.45 -7.30
C ALA A 233 6.98 -5.44 -7.75
N PHE A 234 8.07 -5.90 -8.37
CA PHE A 234 9.13 -5.04 -8.89
C PHE A 234 8.65 -4.16 -10.05
N ILE A 235 7.84 -4.72 -10.97
CA ILE A 235 7.19 -3.95 -12.04
C ILE A 235 6.29 -2.87 -11.44
N GLY A 236 5.41 -3.24 -10.51
CA GLY A 236 4.51 -2.30 -9.84
C GLY A 236 5.27 -1.22 -9.07
N TRP A 237 6.30 -1.60 -8.31
CA TRP A 237 7.18 -0.67 -7.60
C TRP A 237 7.83 0.32 -8.56
N THR A 238 8.40 -0.16 -9.66
CA THR A 238 9.05 0.68 -10.67
C THR A 238 8.09 1.74 -11.23
N ILE A 239 6.89 1.31 -11.62
CA ILE A 239 5.86 2.21 -12.16
C ILE A 239 5.43 3.24 -11.10
N SER A 240 5.18 2.80 -9.87
CA SER A 240 4.78 3.70 -8.78
C SER A 240 5.87 4.73 -8.46
N PHE A 241 7.13 4.32 -8.50
CA PHE A 241 8.28 5.19 -8.23
C PHE A 241 8.45 6.25 -9.30
N PHE A 242 8.39 5.87 -10.59
CA PHE A 242 8.43 6.84 -11.69
C PHE A 242 7.21 7.76 -11.66
N ARG A 243 6.04 7.26 -11.27
CA ARG A 243 4.84 8.08 -11.14
C ARG A 243 4.95 9.10 -10.02
N LEU A 244 5.50 8.73 -8.86
CA LEU A 244 5.77 9.67 -7.77
C LEU A 244 6.78 10.75 -8.18
N ARG A 245 7.85 10.39 -8.90
CA ARG A 245 8.79 11.38 -9.47
C ARG A 245 8.16 12.29 -10.52
N TYR A 246 7.25 11.75 -11.33
CA TYR A 246 6.50 12.56 -12.29
C TYR A 246 5.60 13.56 -11.56
N LEU A 247 4.91 13.12 -10.51
CA LEU A 247 4.05 13.92 -9.67
C LEU A 247 4.82 15.03 -8.96
N GLU A 248 6.01 14.75 -8.43
CA GLU A 248 6.92 15.76 -7.85
C GLU A 248 7.20 16.90 -8.84
N ARG A 249 7.44 16.58 -10.12
CA ARG A 249 7.75 17.56 -11.17
C ARG A 249 6.53 18.34 -11.69
N HIS A 250 5.33 17.75 -11.66
CA HIS A 250 4.12 18.33 -12.25
C HIS A 250 3.05 18.70 -11.20
N PHE A 251 3.45 18.76 -9.93
CA PHE A 251 2.54 18.90 -8.80
C PHE A 251 1.68 20.16 -8.87
N ASP A 252 2.29 21.27 -9.29
CA ASP A 252 1.61 22.58 -9.34
C ASP A 252 0.39 22.54 -10.28
N GLY A 253 0.55 21.95 -11.47
CA GLY A 253 -0.54 21.80 -12.43
C GLY A 253 -1.64 20.81 -12.00
N TYR A 254 -1.35 19.91 -11.06
CA TYR A 254 -2.29 18.91 -10.55
C TYR A 254 -3.19 19.48 -9.45
N ILE A 255 -2.63 20.26 -8.52
CA ILE A 255 -3.40 20.89 -7.43
C ILE A 255 -4.27 22.03 -7.94
N PHE A 256 -3.76 22.90 -8.82
CA PHE A 256 -4.57 24.01 -9.35
C PHE A 256 -5.77 23.55 -10.20
N ARG A 257 -5.72 22.34 -10.79
CA ARG A 257 -6.87 21.75 -11.49
C ARG A 257 -7.87 21.07 -10.56
N GLN A 258 -7.44 20.64 -9.37
CA GLN A 258 -8.32 20.03 -8.35
C GLN A 258 -8.85 21.05 -7.34
N GLY A 259 -8.24 22.24 -7.27
CA GLY A 259 -8.75 23.41 -6.59
C GLY A 259 -10.05 23.86 -7.23
N LYS A 260 -11.13 23.15 -6.91
CA LYS A 260 -12.49 23.59 -7.16
C LYS A 260 -12.69 24.81 -6.28
N ILE A 261 -12.35 25.97 -6.86
CA ILE A 261 -12.77 27.33 -6.52
C ILE A 261 -12.93 27.49 -5.00
N LEU A 262 -11.92 28.04 -4.33
CA LEU A 262 -12.20 28.86 -3.16
C LEU A 262 -13.32 29.79 -3.62
N GLU A 263 -14.55 29.57 -3.13
CA GLU A 263 -15.60 30.56 -3.29
C GLU A 263 -14.96 31.86 -2.82
N GLU A 264 -14.97 32.86 -3.70
CA GLU A 264 -14.41 34.17 -3.44
C GLU A 264 -15.30 34.81 -2.38
N THR A 265 -15.16 34.38 -1.13
CA THR A 265 -15.78 35.06 0.00
C THR A 265 -15.04 36.36 0.18
N SER A 266 -15.78 37.46 0.00
CA SER A 266 -15.39 38.83 0.33
C SER A 266 -15.24 39.01 1.86
N GLU A 267 -14.47 38.15 2.51
CA GLU A 267 -14.06 38.33 3.90
C GLU A 267 -12.67 38.96 3.91
N GLU A 268 -12.49 40.00 4.75
CA GLU A 268 -11.21 40.67 4.92
C GLU A 268 -10.13 39.65 5.31
N MET A 269 -8.98 39.76 4.64
CA MET A 269 -7.83 38.89 4.87
C MET A 269 -7.48 38.87 6.37
N PRO A 270 -7.55 37.72 7.06
CA PRO A 270 -7.28 37.68 8.48
C PRO A 270 -5.82 38.04 8.76
N SER A 271 -5.63 38.86 9.80
CA SER A 271 -4.35 39.37 10.28
C SER A 271 -3.25 38.29 10.35
N PRO A 272 -2.02 38.56 9.89
CA PRO A 272 -0.94 37.57 9.78
C PRO A 272 -0.30 37.17 11.12
N ILE A 273 -0.85 37.57 12.27
CA ILE A 273 -0.27 37.29 13.60
C ILE A 273 -1.29 36.56 14.46
N SER A 274 -1.13 35.23 14.64
CA SER A 274 -1.99 34.43 15.53
C SER A 274 -1.34 34.03 16.86
N TYR A 275 -0.12 34.48 17.13
CA TYR A 275 0.57 34.23 18.41
C TYR A 275 1.34 35.47 18.87
N ALA A 276 0.62 36.45 19.44
CA ALA A 276 1.24 37.29 20.46
C ALA A 276 1.28 36.43 21.73
N LYS A 277 2.48 36.00 22.11
CA LYS A 277 2.71 35.37 23.41
C LYS A 277 2.36 36.44 24.46
N GLU A 278 1.26 36.26 25.19
CA GLU A 278 0.97 37.11 26.35
C GLU A 278 2.15 36.95 27.33
N GLU A 279 2.99 37.98 27.42
CA GLU A 279 3.89 38.17 28.54
C GLU A 279 3.02 38.47 29.76
N SER A 280 2.79 37.44 30.59
CA SER A 280 2.26 37.62 31.93
C SER A 280 3.31 38.33 32.79
N LEU A 281 3.04 39.59 33.11
CA LEU A 281 3.65 40.35 34.21
C LEU A 281 3.31 39.72 35.57
#